data_AF-A0A8T3R2X4-F1
#
_entry.id   AF-A0A8T3R2X4-F1
#
_cell.length_a   1.000
_cell.length_b   1.000
_cell.length_c   1.000
_cell.angle_alpha   90.00
_cell.angle_beta   90.00
_cell.angle_gamma   90.00
#
_symmetry.space_group_name_H-M   'P 1'
#
loop_
_entity.id
_entity.type
_entity.pdbx_description
1 polymer ?
#
loop_
_entity_poly.entity_id
_entity_poly.type
_entity_poly.pdbx_seq_one_letter_code
_entity_poly.pdbx_strand_id
1 'polypeptide(L)' 'EMVGIGTIVEGATLELVQMPVTSTCRACGNTETGDEKAIGCQRCEASTMDHAGGDVLVLESIEYRPTEPATAGSAPN' A
#
# COMPACT_ATOMS: atom_id res chain seq x y z
N GLU A 1 -15.57 11.62 -1.29
CA GLU A 1 -14.96 10.44 -0.66
C GLU A 1 -16.04 9.75 0.17
N MET A 2 -16.32 8.46 -0.07
CA MET A 2 -17.55 7.77 0.40
C MET A 2 -17.25 6.37 0.94
N VAL A 3 -16.00 6.06 1.24
CA VAL A 3 -15.59 4.75 1.74
C VAL A 3 -15.71 4.76 3.26
N GLY A 4 -16.49 3.85 3.83
CA GLY A 4 -16.59 3.64 5.27
C GLY A 4 -17.75 4.35 6.00
N ILE A 5 -18.39 5.35 5.38
CA ILE A 5 -19.56 6.04 5.98
C ILE A 5 -20.69 5.02 6.22
N GLY A 6 -21.25 5.01 7.42
CA GLY A 6 -22.31 4.08 7.83
C GLY A 6 -21.83 2.65 8.09
N THR A 7 -20.51 2.44 8.24
CA THR A 7 -19.92 1.11 8.53
C THR A 7 -19.08 1.14 9.80
N ILE A 8 -18.58 -0.03 10.22
CA ILE A 8 -17.70 -0.15 11.40
C ILE A 8 -16.35 0.59 11.25
N VAL A 9 -15.95 0.93 10.03
CA VAL A 9 -14.70 1.67 9.76
C VAL A 9 -14.95 3.17 9.56
N GLU A 10 -16.15 3.66 9.86
CA GLU A 10 -16.44 5.10 9.80
C GLU A 10 -15.49 5.86 10.75
N GLY A 11 -14.79 6.86 10.21
CA GLY A 11 -13.77 7.61 10.96
C GLY A 11 -12.42 6.91 11.13
N ALA A 12 -12.22 5.71 10.56
CA ALA A 12 -10.91 5.07 10.51
C ALA A 12 -9.95 5.84 9.58
N THR A 13 -8.66 5.82 9.90
CA THR A 13 -7.60 6.40 9.08
C THR A 13 -7.01 5.36 8.13
N LEU A 14 -6.74 5.74 6.89
CA LEU A 14 -6.03 4.91 5.92
C LEU A 14 -4.64 5.49 5.67
N GLU A 15 -3.61 4.67 5.84
CA GLU A 15 -2.24 4.98 5.44
C GLU A 15 -1.90 4.22 4.16
N LEU A 16 -1.39 4.93 3.14
CA LEU A 16 -0.92 4.33 1.90
C LEU A 16 0.60 4.39 1.82
N VAL A 17 1.22 3.22 1.72
CA VAL A 17 2.66 3.08 1.47
C VAL A 17 2.87 2.70 0.01
N GLN A 18 3.60 3.53 -0.73
CA GLN A 18 3.87 3.28 -2.14
C GLN A 18 5.04 2.30 -2.29
N MET A 19 4.76 1.15 -2.91
CA MET A 19 5.77 0.13 -3.17
C MET A 19 6.52 0.46 -4.46
N PRO A 20 7.85 0.55 -4.45
CA PRO A 20 8.62 0.92 -5.64
C PRO A 20 8.55 -0.17 -6.72
N VAL A 21 8.65 0.26 -7.97
CA VAL A 21 8.84 -0.61 -9.12
C VAL A 21 10.33 -0.89 -9.30
N THR A 22 10.67 -2.17 -9.43
CA THR A 22 12.00 -2.59 -9.89
C THR A 22 11.94 -2.86 -11.39
N SER A 23 12.79 -2.18 -12.16
CA SER A 23 12.92 -2.34 -13.61
C SER A 23 14.27 -2.95 -13.95
N THR A 24 14.28 -4.03 -14.73
CA THR A 24 15.52 -4.71 -15.17
C THR A 24 15.62 -4.72 -16.68
N CYS A 25 16.72 -4.21 -17.22
CA CYS A 25 16.97 -4.21 -18.65
C CYS A 25 17.30 -5.62 -19.15
N ARG A 26 16.56 -6.14 -20.13
CA ARG A 26 16.85 -7.44 -20.74
C ARG A 26 18.13 -7.46 -21.57
N ALA A 27 18.59 -6.31 -22.06
CA ALA A 27 19.75 -6.21 -22.93
C ALA A 27 21.09 -6.16 -22.17
N CYS A 28 21.18 -5.33 -21.12
CA CYS A 28 22.43 -5.15 -20.37
C CYS A 28 22.38 -5.63 -18.92
N GLY A 29 21.21 -6.05 -18.42
CA GLY A 29 21.03 -6.53 -17.06
C GLY A 29 21.04 -5.44 -15.98
N ASN A 30 21.08 -4.15 -16.34
CA ASN A 30 20.99 -3.07 -15.36
C ASN A 30 19.63 -3.08 -14.66
N THR A 31 19.65 -2.97 -13.33
CA THR A 31 18.45 -2.88 -12.50
C THR A 31 18.36 -1.51 -11.85
N GLU A 32 17.16 -0.94 -11.87
CA GLU A 32 16.84 0.34 -11.24
C GLU A 32 15.50 0.26 -10.51
N THR A 33 15.34 1.08 -9.46
CA THR A 33 14.11 1.17 -8.68
C THR A 33 13.56 2.59 -8.74
N GLY A 34 12.24 2.73 -8.87
CA GLY A 34 11.57 4.03 -8.87
C GLY A 34 10.06 3.90 -8.67
N ASP A 35 9.37 5.03 -8.60
CA ASP A 35 7.92 5.05 -8.37
C ASP A 35 7.12 4.70 -9.63
N GLU A 36 7.76 4.81 -10.80
CA GLU A 36 7.16 4.54 -12.10
C GLU A 36 7.94 3.49 -12.90
N LYS A 37 7.28 2.88 -13.89
CA LYS A 37 7.91 1.93 -14.80
C LYS A 37 8.86 2.64 -15.76
N ALA A 38 10.10 2.21 -15.82
CA ALA A 38 11.07 2.74 -16.76
C ALA A 38 10.71 2.40 -18.21
N ILE A 39 10.64 3.42 -19.08
CA ILE A 39 10.29 3.24 -20.50
C ILE A 39 11.52 2.74 -21.31
N GLY A 40 12.73 2.85 -20.75
CA GLY A 40 13.96 2.36 -21.37
C GLY A 40 15.14 2.43 -20.40
N CYS A 41 16.21 1.71 -20.73
CA CYS A 41 17.39 1.62 -19.89
C CYS A 41 18.29 2.85 -20.06
N GLN A 42 18.53 3.59 -18.98
CA GLN A 42 19.43 4.75 -18.98
C GLN A 42 20.91 4.39 -19.19
N ARG A 43 21.26 3.10 -19.14
CA ARG A 43 22.64 2.62 -19.28
C ARG A 43 23.01 2.20 -20.72
N CYS A 44 22.11 1.55 -21.43
CA CYS A 44 22.37 1.01 -22.77
C CYS A 44 21.35 1.43 -23.83
N GLU A 45 20.40 2.29 -23.48
CA GLU A 45 19.37 2.86 -24.38
C GLU A 45 18.38 1.83 -24.95
N ALA A 46 18.44 0.57 -24.52
CA ALA A 46 17.47 -0.44 -24.91
C ALA A 46 16.09 -0.16 -24.28
N SER A 47 15.02 -0.36 -25.05
CA SER A 47 13.63 -0.19 -24.60
C SER A 47 13.02 -1.44 -23.96
N THR A 48 13.70 -2.58 -24.02
CA THR A 48 13.18 -3.85 -23.50
C THR A 48 13.48 -3.98 -22.00
N MET A 49 12.48 -3.69 -21.17
CA MET A 49 12.54 -3.74 -19.71
C MET A 49 11.57 -4.78 -19.14
N ASP A 50 11.99 -5.47 -18.08
CA ASP A 50 11.11 -6.23 -17.19
C ASP A 50 10.78 -5.38 -15.96
N HIS A 51 9.51 -5.41 -15.54
CA HIS A 51 9.04 -4.68 -14.37
C HIS A 51 8.51 -5.64 -13.31
N ALA A 52 8.85 -5.38 -12.06
CA ALA A 52 8.31 -6.06 -10.89
C ALA A 52 7.86 -5.02 -9.85
N GLY A 53 6.64 -5.17 -9.33
CA GLY A 53 6.04 -4.21 -8.39
C GLY A 53 5.21 -3.11 -9.05
N GLY A 54 4.67 -2.19 -8.24
CA GLY A 54 3.87 -1.02 -8.67
C GLY A 54 2.40 -1.28 -9.03
N ASP A 55 2.04 -2.48 -9.48
CA ASP A 55 0.68 -2.80 -9.91
C ASP A 55 -0.18 -3.52 -8.86
N VAL A 56 0.34 -3.66 -7.65
CA VAL A 56 -0.28 -4.47 -6.58
C VAL A 56 -0.58 -3.60 -5.38
N LEU A 57 -1.82 -3.69 -4.87
CA LEU A 57 -2.20 -3.17 -3.57
C LEU A 57 -2.27 -4.34 -2.59
N VAL A 58 -1.52 -4.24 -1.49
CA VAL A 58 -1.48 -5.25 -0.44
C VAL A 58 -1.91 -4.59 0.86
N LEU A 59 -2.81 -5.23 1.59
CA LEU A 59 -3.14 -4.83 2.95
C LEU A 59 -2.02 -5.30 3.89
N GLU A 60 -1.26 -4.38 4.44
CA GLU A 60 -0.15 -4.68 5.33
C GLU A 60 -0.61 -4.95 6.76
N SER A 61 -1.46 -4.08 7.30
CA SER A 61 -1.95 -4.19 8.67
C SER A 61 -3.38 -3.66 8.82
N ILE A 62 -4.09 -4.16 9.83
CA ILE A 62 -5.34 -3.60 10.32
C ILE A 62 -5.22 -3.47 11.84
N GLU A 63 -5.47 -2.27 12.35
CA GLU A 63 -5.68 -2.06 13.77
C GLU A 63 -7.16 -1.97 14.09
N TYR A 64 -7.58 -2.66 15.14
CA TYR A 64 -8.97 -2.67 15.58
C TYR A 64 -9.04 -2.43 17.09
N ARG A 65 -9.93 -1.54 17.51
CA ARG A 65 -10.25 -1.35 18.93
C ARG A 65 -11.55 -2.07 19.26
N PRO A 66 -11.52 -3.11 20.10
CA PRO A 66 -12.75 -3.70 20.60
C PRO A 66 -13.50 -2.66 21.45
N THR A 67 -14.82 -2.59 21.30
CA THR A 67 -15.65 -1.80 22.20
C THR A 67 -15.61 -2.44 23.57
N GLU A 68 -15.06 -1.73 24.57
CA GLU A 68 -15.11 -2.18 25.95
C GLU A 68 -16.58 -2.32 26.38
N PRO A 69 -16.99 -3.46 26.98
CA PRO A 69 -18.34 -3.58 27.49
C PRO A 69 -18.53 -2.51 28.56
N ALA A 70 -19.57 -1.68 28.41
CA ALA A 70 -19.95 -0.69 29.39
C ALA A 70 -20.08 -1.39 30.75
N THR A 71 -19.15 -1.13 31.67
CA THR A 71 -19.23 -1.60 33.05
C THR A 71 -20.57 -1.17 33.61
N ALA A 72 -21.46 -2.15 33.81
CA ALA A 72 -22.76 -1.96 34.43
C ALA A 72 -22.56 -1.18 35.73
N GLY A 73 -23.21 -0.01 35.80
CA GLY A 73 -23.10 0.90 36.92
C GLY A 73 -23.32 0.19 38.25
N SER A 74 -22.38 0.40 39.17
CA SER A 74 -22.59 0.16 40.59
C SER A 74 -23.75 1.04 41.04
N ALA A 75 -24.90 0.44 41.35
CA ALA A 75 -26.03 1.13 41.97
C ALA A 75 -25.63 1.65 43.37
N PRO A 76 -26.06 2.86 43.78
CA PRO A 76 -25.86 3.33 45.14
C PRO A 76 -26.78 2.60 46.12
N ASN A 77 -26.25 2.23 47.29
CA ASN A 77 -27.01 1.81 48.48
C ASN A 77 -27.03 2.96 49.47
#